data_AF-A0A8K0QY46-F1
#
_entry.id   AF-A0A8K0QY46-F1
#
_cell.length_a   1.000
_cell.length_b   1.000
_cell.length_c   1.000
_cell.angle_alpha   90.00
_cell.angle_beta   90.00
_cell.angle_gamma   90.00
#
_symmetry.space_group_name_H-M   'P 1'
#
loop_
_entity.id
_entity.type
_entity.pdbx_description
1 polymer ?
#
loop_
_entity_poly.entity_id
_entity_poly.type
_entity_poly.pdbx_seq_one_letter_code
_entity_poly.pdbx_strand_id
1 'polypeptide(L)'
;MDGDPAVEPEIDGFSRVLPLPYRVALIIVLGIWAWGLNLHYLSLIKIDVPSLIRYPGRTSPHHPSHHLSCYRIATFLSIPLALSLLLFWSLTNGSPKDIAGWEILPNLYLLVLVVGFIAPIPFVSRNGRSRTLATLKRISIGGIAEAQDGKFGDILLADALTSYAKVLGDLFVSLCMFFSRSHSSTGPPNRNCGGAFWVPFIISIPSLIRLRQCLTEYFRVQKANKRTGQISPTTGWGGVHLANALKYSTAFPVIILSALQRSPDPSTFGVSEATLFRLWMAAVVVNSGYSFYWDIARDWDLSLFSTPQERNNPEHPWGLRRHRWFHAKEFYYAAIVMDAMLRCTWSLKLSPHLDHFNDLEGGIFTMEVLEVFRRWVWIFFRVECEWVRNHRGPAPDDILLGDVVNKYDDSD
;
A
#
# COMPACT_ATOMS: atom_id res chain seq x y z
N MET A 1 40.06 -31.98 -15.36
CA MET A 1 39.05 -32.44 -14.39
C MET A 1 38.88 -31.33 -13.37
N ASP A 2 37.82 -30.55 -13.29
CA ASP A 2 36.71 -30.27 -14.19
C ASP A 2 36.40 -28.80 -13.92
N GLY A 3 36.44 -27.97 -14.97
CA GLY A 3 35.87 -26.64 -14.90
C GLY A 3 34.37 -26.82 -14.95
N ASP A 4 33.75 -26.94 -13.78
CA ASP A 4 32.30 -26.91 -13.66
C ASP A 4 31.85 -25.52 -14.12
N PRO A 5 31.21 -25.39 -15.30
CA PRO A 5 30.65 -24.11 -15.70
C PRO A 5 29.57 -23.85 -14.66
N ALA A 6 29.72 -22.80 -13.85
CA ALA A 6 28.70 -22.37 -12.91
C ALA A 6 27.34 -22.45 -13.63
N VAL A 7 26.53 -23.44 -13.25
CA VAL A 7 25.21 -23.66 -13.82
C VAL A 7 24.48 -22.35 -13.55
N GLU A 8 24.27 -21.55 -14.60
CA GLU A 8 23.47 -20.34 -14.46
C GLU A 8 22.15 -20.79 -13.82
N PRO A 9 21.74 -20.17 -12.68
CA PRO A 9 20.56 -20.63 -11.96
C PRO A 9 19.38 -20.67 -12.93
N GLU A 10 18.82 -21.86 -13.12
CA GLU A 10 17.80 -22.10 -14.13
C GLU A 10 16.59 -21.19 -13.85
N ILE A 11 16.14 -20.44 -14.86
CA ILE A 11 14.95 -19.58 -14.72
C ILE A 11 13.75 -20.48 -14.42
N ASP A 12 13.08 -20.25 -13.30
CA ASP A 12 11.90 -21.01 -12.88
C ASP A 12 10.74 -20.87 -13.88
N GLY A 13 9.84 -21.84 -13.89
CA GLY A 13 8.74 -21.89 -14.86
C GLY A 13 7.83 -20.66 -14.84
N PHE A 14 7.62 -20.03 -13.67
CA PHE A 14 6.81 -18.82 -13.57
C PHE A 14 7.55 -17.59 -14.10
N SER A 15 8.85 -17.46 -13.82
CA SER A 15 9.69 -16.39 -14.40
C SER A 15 9.81 -16.47 -15.92
N ARG A 16 9.73 -17.68 -16.51
CA ARG A 16 9.69 -17.84 -17.97
C ARG A 16 8.42 -17.25 -18.61
N VAL A 17 7.28 -17.35 -17.92
CA VAL A 17 6.00 -16.83 -18.41
C VAL A 17 5.84 -15.35 -18.05
N LEU A 18 6.20 -14.98 -16.83
CA LEU A 18 5.97 -13.65 -16.29
C LEU A 18 7.23 -13.16 -15.56
N PRO A 19 8.20 -12.56 -16.27
CA PRO A 19 9.41 -12.03 -15.64
C PRO A 19 9.09 -10.82 -14.75
N LEU A 20 10.01 -10.52 -13.83
CA LEU A 20 9.85 -9.51 -12.78
C LEU A 20 9.30 -8.14 -13.25
N PRO A 21 9.79 -7.54 -14.35
CA PRO A 21 9.28 -6.24 -14.80
C PRO A 21 7.77 -6.28 -15.09
N TYR A 22 7.28 -7.35 -15.73
CA TYR A 22 5.85 -7.47 -16.04
C TYR A 22 5.00 -7.72 -14.79
N ARG A 23 5.55 -8.41 -13.78
CA ARG A 23 4.85 -8.60 -12.48
C ARG A 23 4.56 -7.26 -11.83
N VAL A 24 5.59 -6.41 -11.70
CA VAL A 24 5.49 -5.05 -11.17
C VAL A 24 4.46 -4.26 -11.96
N ALA A 25 4.55 -4.33 -13.29
CA ALA A 25 3.67 -3.62 -14.20
C ALA A 25 2.19 -4.01 -14.04
N LEU A 26 1.91 -5.31 -13.98
CA LEU A 26 0.56 -5.86 -13.77
C LEU A 26 -0.03 -5.42 -12.44
N ILE A 27 0.75 -5.48 -11.35
CA ILE A 27 0.26 -5.09 -10.02
C ILE A 27 -0.08 -3.60 -9.98
N ILE A 28 0.74 -2.74 -10.58
CA ILE A 28 0.46 -1.30 -10.67
C ILE A 28 -0.84 -1.05 -11.44
N VAL A 29 -1.02 -1.68 -12.61
CA VAL A 29 -2.24 -1.53 -13.43
C VAL A 29 -3.47 -2.08 -12.70
N LEU A 30 -3.34 -3.21 -12.01
CA LEU A 30 -4.38 -3.80 -11.17
C LEU A 30 -4.81 -2.84 -10.06
N GLY A 31 -3.86 -2.14 -9.43
CA GLY A 31 -4.14 -1.09 -8.44
C GLY A 31 -5.02 0.04 -8.97
N ILE A 32 -4.80 0.46 -10.22
CA ILE A 32 -5.59 1.52 -10.85
C ILE A 32 -7.02 1.03 -11.13
N TRP A 33 -7.18 -0.21 -11.60
CA TRP A 33 -8.49 -0.85 -11.73
C TRP A 33 -9.21 -0.96 -10.39
N ALA A 34 -8.50 -1.43 -9.36
CA ALA A 34 -8.98 -1.59 -8.00
C ALA A 34 -9.48 -0.25 -7.41
N TRP A 35 -8.74 0.85 -7.64
CA TRP A 35 -9.18 2.19 -7.25
C TRP A 35 -10.41 2.65 -8.03
N GLY A 36 -10.47 2.40 -9.34
CA GLY A 36 -11.65 2.69 -10.15
C GLY A 36 -12.91 1.96 -9.66
N LEU A 37 -12.77 0.69 -9.25
CA LEU A 37 -13.84 -0.11 -8.65
C LEU A 37 -14.29 0.44 -7.29
N ASN A 38 -13.35 0.90 -6.45
CA ASN A 38 -13.70 1.60 -5.19
C ASN A 38 -14.60 2.80 -5.49
N LEU A 39 -14.15 3.70 -6.36
CA LEU A 39 -14.89 4.90 -6.73
C LEU A 39 -16.26 4.57 -7.33
N HIS A 40 -16.34 3.52 -8.15
CA HIS A 40 -17.59 3.13 -8.79
C HIS A 40 -18.60 2.63 -7.76
N TYR A 41 -18.24 1.61 -6.98
CA TYR A 41 -19.17 1.00 -6.03
C TYR A 41 -19.58 1.97 -4.91
N LEU A 42 -18.63 2.75 -4.36
CA LEU A 42 -18.93 3.75 -3.35
C LEU A 42 -19.89 4.83 -3.89
N SER A 43 -19.77 5.21 -5.16
CA SER A 43 -20.72 6.14 -5.78
C SER A 43 -22.14 5.55 -5.96
N LEU A 44 -22.25 4.23 -6.19
CA LEU A 44 -23.55 3.55 -6.30
C LEU A 44 -24.31 3.59 -4.96
N ILE A 45 -23.60 3.40 -3.85
CA ILE A 45 -24.15 3.50 -2.49
C ILE A 45 -24.15 4.92 -1.93
N LYS A 46 -23.97 5.94 -2.78
CA LYS A 46 -24.05 7.37 -2.44
C LYS A 46 -22.99 7.87 -1.44
N ILE A 47 -21.81 7.25 -1.40
CA ILE A 47 -20.63 7.77 -0.72
C ILE A 47 -19.79 8.58 -1.72
N ASP A 48 -19.68 9.89 -1.48
CA ASP A 48 -18.94 10.81 -2.35
C ASP A 48 -17.45 10.86 -1.96
N VAL A 49 -16.68 9.90 -2.46
CA VAL A 49 -15.22 9.82 -2.23
C VAL A 49 -14.49 11.11 -2.66
N PRO A 50 -14.74 11.70 -3.85
CA PRO A 50 -14.15 12.97 -4.25
C PRO A 50 -14.23 14.07 -3.18
N SER A 51 -15.38 14.29 -2.53
CA SER A 51 -15.47 15.32 -1.49
C SER A 51 -14.65 15.00 -0.25
N LEU A 52 -14.61 13.72 0.18
CA LEU A 52 -13.77 13.27 1.30
C LEU A 52 -12.28 13.53 1.08
N ILE A 53 -11.79 13.28 -0.13
CA ILE A 53 -10.39 13.51 -0.47
C ILE A 53 -10.13 14.92 -1.01
N ARG A 54 -11.12 15.82 -0.96
CA ARG A 54 -11.08 17.20 -1.48
C ARG A 54 -10.71 17.30 -2.96
N TYR A 55 -11.11 16.30 -3.76
CA TYR A 55 -10.97 16.31 -5.21
C TYR A 55 -12.03 17.23 -5.83
N PRO A 56 -11.69 18.03 -6.87
CA PRO A 56 -12.65 18.93 -7.50
C PRO A 56 -13.92 18.19 -7.96
N GLY A 57 -15.07 18.72 -7.56
CA GLY A 57 -16.36 18.23 -8.00
C GLY A 57 -16.52 18.38 -9.52
N ARG A 58 -17.49 17.65 -10.06
CA ARG A 58 -17.83 17.75 -11.48
C ARG A 58 -18.58 19.06 -11.72
N THR A 59 -18.09 19.86 -12.67
CA THR A 59 -18.73 21.12 -13.09
C THR A 59 -19.99 20.90 -13.93
N SER A 60 -20.15 19.72 -14.56
CA SER A 60 -21.33 19.38 -15.36
C SER A 60 -21.65 17.87 -15.35
N PRO A 61 -22.93 17.48 -15.49
CA PRO A 61 -23.36 16.12 -15.78
C PRO A 61 -22.72 15.49 -17.03
N HIS A 62 -22.22 16.31 -17.97
CA HIS A 62 -21.53 15.84 -19.18
C HIS A 62 -20.05 15.49 -18.96
N HIS A 63 -19.43 15.97 -17.87
CA HIS A 63 -18.08 15.53 -17.52
C HIS A 63 -18.09 14.04 -17.12
N PRO A 64 -17.09 13.25 -17.54
CA PRO A 64 -17.01 11.85 -17.14
C PRO A 64 -16.96 11.71 -15.62
N SER A 65 -17.56 10.65 -15.10
CA SER A 65 -17.43 10.32 -13.67
C SER A 65 -15.97 10.05 -13.30
N HIS A 66 -15.64 10.19 -12.01
CA HIS A 66 -14.28 9.94 -11.53
C HIS A 66 -13.86 8.48 -11.74
N HIS A 67 -14.77 7.51 -11.49
CA HIS A 67 -14.50 6.10 -11.77
C HIS A 67 -14.30 5.82 -13.27
N LEU A 68 -15.09 6.45 -14.17
CA LEU A 68 -14.90 6.30 -15.61
C LEU A 68 -13.55 6.88 -16.05
N SER A 69 -13.13 8.00 -15.46
CA SER A 69 -11.81 8.58 -15.71
C SER A 69 -10.69 7.63 -15.26
N CYS A 70 -10.85 6.94 -14.13
CA CYS A 70 -9.91 5.90 -13.69
C CYS A 70 -9.91 4.69 -14.62
N TYR A 71 -11.07 4.19 -15.06
CA TYR A 71 -11.15 3.08 -16.02
C TYR A 71 -10.51 3.41 -17.37
N ARG A 72 -10.62 4.66 -17.84
CA ARG A 72 -9.93 5.12 -19.06
C ARG A 72 -8.41 5.04 -18.91
N ILE A 73 -7.85 5.48 -17.76
CA ILE A 73 -6.42 5.32 -17.48
C ILE A 73 -6.05 3.84 -17.41
N ALA A 74 -6.82 3.06 -16.66
CA ALA A 74 -6.55 1.64 -16.47
C ALA A 74 -6.56 0.89 -17.81
N THR A 75 -7.53 1.16 -18.68
CA THR A 75 -7.62 0.60 -20.04
C THR A 75 -6.47 1.06 -20.93
N PHE A 76 -6.14 2.35 -20.90
CA PHE A 76 -5.00 2.92 -21.65
C PHE A 76 -3.67 2.26 -21.28
N LEU A 77 -3.49 1.84 -20.03
CA LEU A 77 -2.30 1.12 -19.59
C LEU A 77 -2.41 -0.40 -19.85
N SER A 78 -3.60 -0.98 -19.72
CA SER A 78 -3.82 -2.43 -19.88
C SER A 78 -3.65 -2.91 -21.32
N ILE A 79 -4.10 -2.14 -22.31
CA ILE A 79 -3.98 -2.51 -23.73
C ILE A 79 -2.52 -2.70 -24.15
N PRO A 80 -1.61 -1.70 -23.98
CA PRO A 80 -0.21 -1.88 -24.32
C PRO A 80 0.49 -2.94 -23.46
N LEU A 81 0.05 -3.16 -22.20
CA LEU A 81 0.57 -4.25 -21.36
C LEU A 81 0.26 -5.61 -21.98
N ALA A 82 -1.01 -5.84 -22.33
CA ALA A 82 -1.46 -7.08 -22.93
C ALA A 82 -0.77 -7.34 -24.27
N LEU A 83 -0.67 -6.31 -25.12
CA LEU A 83 0.06 -6.42 -26.40
C LEU A 83 1.55 -6.72 -26.19
N SER A 84 2.19 -6.05 -25.23
CA SER A 84 3.60 -6.29 -24.89
C SER A 84 3.82 -7.71 -24.36
N LEU A 85 2.96 -8.20 -23.47
CA LEU A 85 3.01 -9.57 -22.93
C LEU A 85 2.78 -10.63 -24.02
N LEU A 86 1.76 -10.45 -24.87
CA LEU A 86 1.48 -11.38 -25.96
C LEU A 86 2.63 -11.43 -26.97
N LEU A 87 3.23 -10.27 -27.29
CA LEU A 87 4.41 -10.20 -28.13
C LEU A 87 5.61 -10.89 -27.47
N PHE A 88 5.83 -10.64 -26.17
CA PHE A 88 6.89 -11.30 -25.40
C PHE A 88 6.76 -12.82 -25.44
N TRP A 89 5.56 -13.36 -25.18
CA TRP A 89 5.32 -14.81 -25.25
C TRP A 89 5.54 -15.36 -26.65
N SER A 90 5.08 -14.67 -27.68
CA SER A 90 5.26 -15.08 -29.07
C SER A 90 6.72 -15.09 -29.51
N LEU A 91 7.54 -14.14 -29.04
CA LEU A 91 8.95 -14.01 -29.40
C LEU A 91 9.82 -15.01 -28.63
N THR A 92 9.47 -15.30 -27.39
CA THR A 92 10.30 -16.12 -26.50
C THR A 92 9.94 -17.60 -26.52
N ASN A 93 8.67 -17.95 -26.69
CA ASN A 93 8.16 -19.33 -26.56
C ASN A 93 8.68 -20.06 -25.28
N GLY A 94 8.97 -19.31 -24.21
CA GLY A 94 9.54 -19.84 -22.96
C GLY A 94 11.02 -20.23 -23.00
N SER A 95 11.74 -19.96 -24.10
CA SER A 95 13.19 -20.18 -24.24
C SER A 95 13.98 -19.22 -23.33
N PRO A 96 14.80 -19.72 -22.38
CA PRO A 96 15.58 -18.86 -21.47
C PRO A 96 16.49 -17.87 -22.19
N LYS A 97 17.09 -18.30 -23.31
CA LYS A 97 17.96 -17.45 -24.13
C LYS A 97 17.18 -16.28 -24.74
N ASP A 98 15.99 -16.55 -25.28
CA ASP A 98 15.18 -15.52 -25.93
C ASP A 98 14.52 -14.60 -24.89
N ILE A 99 14.15 -15.13 -23.72
CA ILE A 99 13.68 -14.35 -22.57
C ILE A 99 14.70 -13.28 -22.21
N ALA A 100 15.96 -13.68 -22.01
CA ALA A 100 17.06 -12.75 -21.73
C ALA A 100 17.31 -11.79 -22.91
N GLY A 101 17.28 -12.29 -24.15
CA GLY A 101 17.50 -11.49 -25.36
C GLY A 101 16.42 -10.42 -25.61
N TRP A 102 15.19 -10.65 -25.16
CA TRP A 102 14.06 -9.74 -25.32
C TRP A 102 13.74 -8.93 -24.06
N GLU A 103 14.66 -8.81 -23.11
CA GLU A 103 14.44 -8.07 -21.86
C GLU A 103 14.05 -6.59 -22.07
N ILE A 104 14.42 -6.00 -23.21
CA ILE A 104 14.06 -4.63 -23.56
C ILE A 104 12.55 -4.42 -23.61
N LEU A 105 11.75 -5.44 -23.98
CA LEU A 105 10.32 -5.33 -24.16
C LEU A 105 9.56 -5.08 -22.84
N PRO A 106 9.74 -5.89 -21.78
CA PRO A 106 9.20 -5.60 -20.45
C PRO A 106 9.63 -4.24 -19.89
N ASN A 107 10.92 -3.88 -20.05
CA ASN A 107 11.45 -2.63 -19.51
C ASN A 107 10.94 -1.40 -20.28
N LEU A 108 10.74 -1.51 -21.59
CA LEU A 108 10.09 -0.47 -22.39
C LEU A 108 8.65 -0.24 -21.90
N TYR A 109 7.92 -1.29 -21.55
CA TYR A 109 6.60 -1.12 -20.96
C TYR A 109 6.65 -0.43 -19.58
N LEU A 110 7.60 -0.79 -18.71
CA LEU A 110 7.81 -0.06 -17.45
C LEU A 110 8.09 1.43 -17.68
N LEU A 111 8.88 1.76 -18.70
CA LEU A 111 9.11 3.14 -19.10
C LEU A 111 7.81 3.82 -19.56
N VAL A 112 6.98 3.14 -20.36
CA VAL A 112 5.66 3.63 -20.78
C VAL A 112 4.75 3.87 -19.58
N LEU A 113 4.77 3.01 -18.56
CA LEU A 113 4.01 3.22 -17.32
C LEU A 113 4.46 4.51 -16.60
N VAL A 114 5.77 4.67 -16.39
CA VAL A 114 6.34 5.85 -15.71
C VAL A 114 6.04 7.13 -16.49
N VAL A 115 6.30 7.13 -17.80
CA VAL A 115 6.01 8.27 -18.69
C VAL A 115 4.51 8.54 -18.74
N GLY A 116 3.67 7.52 -18.81
CA GLY A 116 2.21 7.66 -18.81
C GLY A 116 1.67 8.32 -17.54
N PHE A 117 2.35 8.10 -16.41
CA PHE A 117 1.99 8.67 -15.12
C PHE A 117 2.51 10.11 -14.95
N ILE A 118 3.74 10.41 -15.41
CA ILE A 118 4.41 11.71 -15.24
C ILE A 118 4.06 12.70 -16.36
N ALA A 119 4.02 12.25 -17.62
CA ALA A 119 3.88 13.12 -18.77
C ALA A 119 2.46 13.69 -18.89
N PRO A 120 2.30 14.96 -19.30
CA PRO A 120 1.02 15.63 -19.44
C PRO A 120 0.28 15.20 -20.73
N ILE A 121 -0.11 13.93 -20.82
CA ILE A 121 -0.79 13.36 -22.00
C ILE A 121 -2.24 13.87 -22.07
N PRO A 122 -2.65 14.68 -23.06
CA PRO A 122 -3.93 15.42 -23.03
C PRO A 122 -5.19 14.54 -22.92
N PHE A 123 -5.16 13.33 -23.50
CA PHE A 123 -6.30 12.43 -23.59
C PHE A 123 -6.46 11.50 -22.38
N VAL A 124 -5.54 11.55 -21.41
CA VAL A 124 -5.56 10.77 -20.17
C VAL A 124 -5.71 11.74 -19.00
N SER A 125 -6.72 11.55 -18.14
CA SER A 125 -7.15 12.51 -17.08
C SER A 125 -6.00 13.35 -16.47
N ARG A 126 -5.80 14.55 -17.02
CA ARG A 126 -4.67 15.44 -16.69
C ARG A 126 -4.73 15.90 -15.23
N ASN A 127 -5.92 16.27 -14.77
CA ASN A 127 -6.15 16.76 -13.41
C ASN A 127 -5.93 15.65 -12.37
N GLY A 128 -6.37 14.43 -12.68
CA GLY A 128 -6.18 13.27 -11.80
C GLY A 128 -4.70 13.00 -11.55
N ARG A 129 -3.92 12.83 -12.63
CA ARG A 129 -2.48 12.56 -12.54
C ARG A 129 -1.71 13.69 -11.86
N SER A 130 -1.96 14.94 -12.24
CA SER A 130 -1.30 16.11 -11.61
C SER A 130 -1.53 16.12 -10.10
N ARG A 131 -2.76 15.85 -9.65
CA ARG A 131 -3.06 15.75 -8.22
C ARG A 131 -2.38 14.56 -7.56
N THR A 132 -2.38 13.39 -8.19
CA THR A 132 -1.70 12.21 -7.64
C THR A 132 -0.20 12.46 -7.51
N LEU A 133 0.45 13.03 -8.52
CA LEU A 133 1.87 13.43 -8.48
C LEU A 133 2.15 14.48 -7.40
N ALA A 134 1.30 15.51 -7.29
CA ALA A 134 1.43 16.54 -6.26
C ALA A 134 1.29 15.92 -4.85
N THR A 135 0.39 14.96 -4.68
CA THR A 135 0.18 14.25 -3.42
C THR A 135 1.38 13.35 -3.11
N LEU A 136 1.85 12.53 -4.07
CA LEU A 136 3.06 11.72 -3.93
C LEU A 136 4.27 12.57 -3.57
N LYS A 137 4.49 13.68 -4.28
CA LYS A 137 5.56 14.63 -3.98
C LYS A 137 5.45 15.14 -2.55
N ARG A 138 4.26 15.61 -2.14
CA ARG A 138 4.01 16.16 -0.80
C ARG A 138 4.30 15.12 0.29
N ILE A 139 3.77 13.90 0.18
CA ILE A 139 3.96 12.87 1.21
C ILE A 139 5.41 12.35 1.24
N SER A 140 6.10 12.29 0.10
CA SER A 140 7.49 11.81 0.02
C SER A 140 8.51 12.82 0.56
N ILE A 141 8.34 14.11 0.29
CA ILE A 141 9.15 15.17 0.94
C ILE A 141 8.72 15.41 2.39
N GLY A 142 7.69 14.68 2.83
CA GLY A 142 7.05 14.62 4.15
C GLY A 142 6.38 15.89 4.64
N GLY A 143 5.71 16.56 3.71
CA GLY A 143 4.52 17.32 4.06
C GLY A 143 3.33 16.39 4.28
N ILE A 144 2.31 16.92 4.93
CA ILE A 144 0.96 16.33 5.01
C ILE A 144 -0.02 17.50 4.95
N ALA A 145 -1.03 17.38 4.09
CA ALA A 145 -2.08 18.38 3.97
C ALA A 145 -2.76 18.60 5.33
N GLU A 146 -3.21 19.82 5.59
CA GLU A 146 -4.11 20.08 6.71
C GLU A 146 -5.45 19.37 6.49
N ALA A 147 -6.26 19.26 7.53
CA ALA A 147 -7.57 18.61 7.49
C ALA A 147 -8.45 19.16 6.34
N GLN A 148 -8.51 20.48 6.21
CA GLN A 148 -9.26 21.18 5.17
C GLN A 148 -8.70 20.97 3.75
N ASP A 149 -7.41 20.63 3.62
CA ASP A 149 -6.69 20.59 2.35
C ASP A 149 -6.57 19.17 1.75
N GLY A 150 -7.26 18.19 2.34
CA GLY A 150 -7.30 16.82 1.82
C GLY A 150 -6.36 15.83 2.50
N LYS A 151 -6.06 16.05 3.80
CA LYS A 151 -5.32 15.10 4.67
C LYS A 151 -5.74 13.64 4.52
N PHE A 152 -7.04 13.37 4.39
CA PHE A 152 -7.55 12.01 4.21
C PHE A 152 -7.03 11.36 2.91
N GLY A 153 -6.94 12.11 1.82
CA GLY A 153 -6.35 11.64 0.56
C GLY A 153 -4.86 11.33 0.69
N ASP A 154 -4.11 12.14 1.44
CA ASP A 154 -2.68 11.90 1.73
C ASP A 154 -2.48 10.60 2.52
N ILE A 155 -3.33 10.38 3.53
CA ILE A 155 -3.31 9.18 4.37
C ILE A 155 -3.67 7.94 3.54
N LEU A 156 -4.75 7.98 2.76
CA LEU A 156 -5.16 6.87 1.90
C LEU A 156 -4.05 6.48 0.92
N LEU A 157 -3.42 7.46 0.27
CA LEU A 157 -2.34 7.18 -0.68
C LEU A 157 -1.11 6.62 0.01
N ALA A 158 -0.71 7.20 1.14
CA ALA A 158 0.45 6.72 1.88
C ALA A 158 0.21 5.31 2.46
N ASP A 159 -1.01 4.98 2.90
CA ASP A 159 -1.36 3.62 3.34
C ASP A 159 -1.41 2.64 2.17
N ALA A 160 -1.88 3.05 0.99
CA ALA A 160 -1.76 2.25 -0.21
C ALA A 160 -0.30 1.94 -0.55
N LEU A 161 0.61 2.93 -0.44
CA LEU A 161 2.05 2.71 -0.67
C LEU A 161 2.66 1.67 0.27
N THR A 162 2.18 1.52 1.51
CA THR A 162 2.69 0.49 2.44
C THR A 162 2.46 -0.93 1.93
N SER A 163 1.33 -1.15 1.25
CA SER A 163 1.01 -2.43 0.60
C SER A 163 1.86 -2.67 -0.66
N TYR A 164 2.31 -1.59 -1.31
CA TYR A 164 3.21 -1.62 -2.47
C TYR A 164 4.71 -1.67 -2.11
N ALA A 165 5.09 -1.73 -0.83
CA ALA A 165 6.48 -1.66 -0.42
C ALA A 165 7.39 -2.70 -1.12
N LYS A 166 6.94 -3.95 -1.23
CA LYS A 166 7.67 -5.02 -1.95
C LYS A 166 7.71 -4.79 -3.46
N VAL A 167 6.59 -4.34 -4.05
CA VAL A 167 6.50 -3.99 -5.48
C VAL A 167 7.48 -2.86 -5.84
N LEU A 168 7.67 -1.88 -4.95
CA LEU A 168 8.67 -0.82 -5.12
C LEU A 168 10.10 -1.36 -5.03
N GLY A 169 10.35 -2.32 -4.12
CA GLY A 169 11.62 -3.05 -4.06
C GLY A 169 11.90 -3.83 -5.35
N ASP A 170 10.89 -4.51 -5.89
CA ASP A 170 11.02 -5.28 -7.13
C ASP A 170 11.15 -4.39 -8.38
N LEU A 171 10.50 -3.22 -8.38
CA LEU A 171 10.75 -2.19 -9.40
C LEU A 171 12.23 -1.76 -9.37
N PHE A 172 12.80 -1.55 -8.18
CA PHE A 172 14.22 -1.23 -8.07
C PHE A 172 15.11 -2.38 -8.51
N VAL A 173 14.83 -3.62 -8.10
CA VAL A 173 15.60 -4.81 -8.53
C VAL A 173 15.55 -4.94 -10.06
N SER A 174 14.37 -4.81 -10.66
CA SER A 174 14.18 -4.83 -12.13
C SER A 174 15.05 -3.79 -12.82
N LEU A 175 15.03 -2.54 -12.35
CA LEU A 175 15.82 -1.45 -12.93
C LEU A 175 17.33 -1.66 -12.72
N CYS A 176 17.72 -2.09 -11.52
CA CYS A 176 19.12 -2.35 -11.18
C CYS A 176 19.70 -3.46 -12.07
N MET A 177 18.94 -4.55 -12.28
CA MET A 177 19.35 -5.65 -13.17
C MET A 177 19.38 -5.20 -14.63
N PHE A 178 18.42 -4.40 -15.09
CA PHE A 178 18.41 -3.89 -16.46
C PHE A 178 19.65 -3.06 -16.82
N PHE A 179 20.19 -2.30 -15.86
CA PHE A 179 21.45 -1.56 -16.05
C PHE A 179 22.70 -2.34 -15.68
N SER A 180 22.56 -3.60 -15.24
CA SER A 180 23.68 -4.48 -14.92
C SER A 180 24.29 -5.05 -16.21
N ARG A 181 25.60 -5.26 -16.21
CA ARG A 181 26.30 -5.93 -17.32
C ARG A 181 26.26 -7.46 -17.21
N SER A 182 25.95 -7.99 -16.02
CA SER A 182 26.10 -9.41 -15.69
C SER A 182 24.78 -10.13 -15.42
N HIS A 183 23.65 -9.41 -15.40
CA HIS A 183 22.35 -9.97 -15.08
C HIS A 183 21.31 -9.41 -16.05
N SER A 184 20.41 -10.25 -16.54
CA SER A 184 19.22 -9.78 -17.25
C SER A 184 18.09 -9.51 -16.26
N SER A 185 17.38 -8.41 -16.46
CA SER A 185 16.15 -8.04 -15.72
C SER A 185 14.99 -9.04 -15.89
N THR A 186 15.08 -9.95 -16.87
CA THR A 186 14.13 -11.05 -17.07
C THR A 186 14.63 -12.40 -16.57
N GLY A 187 15.87 -12.45 -16.09
CA GLY A 187 16.44 -13.61 -15.40
C GLY A 187 15.97 -13.70 -13.94
N PRO A 188 16.57 -14.60 -13.13
CA PRO A 188 16.22 -14.78 -11.73
C PRO A 188 16.42 -13.47 -10.95
N PRO A 189 15.42 -12.98 -10.18
CA PRO A 189 15.53 -11.72 -9.45
C PRO A 189 16.72 -11.66 -8.49
N ASN A 190 17.68 -10.77 -8.78
CA ASN A 190 18.81 -10.52 -7.89
C ASN A 190 18.42 -9.49 -6.80
N ARG A 191 17.92 -9.98 -5.66
CA ARG A 191 17.52 -9.16 -4.50
C ARG A 191 18.69 -8.48 -3.77
N ASN A 192 19.93 -8.79 -4.16
CA ASN A 192 21.15 -8.10 -3.71
C ASN A 192 21.67 -7.08 -4.75
N CYS A 193 20.94 -6.85 -5.84
CA CYS A 193 21.33 -5.87 -6.85
C CYS A 193 21.44 -4.48 -6.23
N GLY A 194 22.58 -3.81 -6.43
CA GLY A 194 22.90 -2.53 -5.80
C GLY A 194 23.48 -2.65 -4.38
N GLY A 195 23.54 -3.86 -3.81
CA GLY A 195 24.07 -4.15 -2.48
C GLY A 195 22.99 -4.38 -1.42
N ALA A 196 23.41 -4.83 -0.24
CA ALA A 196 22.51 -5.29 0.84
C ALA A 196 21.61 -4.19 1.45
N PHE A 197 21.87 -2.90 1.16
CA PHE A 197 21.17 -1.78 1.77
C PHE A 197 19.94 -1.29 0.99
N TRP A 198 20.04 -1.18 -0.34
CA TRP A 198 19.06 -0.40 -1.12
C TRP A 198 17.67 -1.03 -1.17
N VAL A 199 17.58 -2.35 -1.38
CA VAL A 199 16.28 -3.04 -1.42
C VAL A 199 15.54 -2.91 -0.08
N PRO A 200 16.14 -3.23 1.09
CA PRO A 200 15.52 -2.99 2.39
C PRO A 200 15.17 -1.51 2.63
N PHE A 201 16.04 -0.58 2.24
CA PHE A 201 15.78 0.85 2.36
C PHE A 201 14.54 1.25 1.58
N ILE A 202 14.40 0.85 0.32
CA ILE A 202 13.25 1.18 -0.53
C ILE A 202 11.96 0.58 0.02
N ILE A 203 12.00 -0.68 0.47
CA ILE A 203 10.86 -1.33 1.13
C ILE A 203 10.44 -0.57 2.40
N SER A 204 11.38 0.09 3.10
CA SER A 204 11.09 0.88 4.30
C SER A 204 10.47 2.27 4.03
N ILE A 205 10.62 2.81 2.82
CA ILE A 205 10.20 4.19 2.47
C ILE A 205 8.70 4.42 2.78
N PRO A 206 7.75 3.56 2.38
CA PRO A 206 6.34 3.80 2.68
C PRO A 206 6.04 3.90 4.18
N SER A 207 6.64 3.03 4.99
CA SER A 207 6.50 3.08 6.46
C SER A 207 7.15 4.32 7.05
N LEU A 208 8.27 4.78 6.49
CA LEU A 208 8.93 6.03 6.89
C LEU A 208 8.07 7.26 6.58
N ILE A 209 7.41 7.29 5.41
CA ILE A 209 6.46 8.34 5.05
C ILE A 209 5.35 8.41 6.11
N ARG A 210 4.72 7.28 6.45
CA ARG A 210 3.65 7.24 7.45
C ARG A 210 4.13 7.60 8.84
N LEU A 211 5.28 7.09 9.28
CA LEU A 211 5.91 7.48 10.56
C LEU A 211 6.06 9.00 10.64
N ARG A 212 6.64 9.62 9.60
CA ARG A 212 6.85 11.07 9.57
C ARG A 212 5.54 11.86 9.58
N GLN A 213 4.53 11.41 8.82
CA GLN A 213 3.21 12.02 8.83
C GLN A 213 2.59 11.98 10.24
N CYS A 214 2.63 10.83 10.91
CA CYS A 214 2.11 10.66 12.26
C CYS A 214 2.84 11.54 13.28
N LEU A 215 4.17 11.63 13.22
CA LEU A 215 4.96 12.50 14.10
C LEU A 215 4.66 13.98 13.86
N THR A 216 4.50 14.38 12.60
CA THR A 216 4.16 15.76 12.23
C THR A 216 2.79 16.15 12.79
N GLU A 217 1.79 15.28 12.68
CA GLU A 217 0.46 15.49 13.28
C GLU A 217 0.50 15.57 14.80
N TYR A 218 1.28 14.70 15.45
CA TYR A 218 1.48 14.77 16.90
C TYR A 218 2.04 16.14 17.32
N PHE A 219 3.10 16.62 16.66
CA PHE A 219 3.68 17.92 16.96
C PHE A 219 2.74 19.10 16.63
N ARG A 220 1.90 18.97 15.58
CA ARG A 220 0.85 19.96 15.27
C ARG A 220 -0.16 20.07 16.40
N VAL A 221 -0.69 18.95 16.89
CA VAL A 221 -1.64 18.93 18.01
C VAL A 221 -1.00 19.49 19.28
N GLN A 222 0.23 19.09 19.60
CA GLN A 222 0.97 19.61 20.75
C GLN A 222 1.18 21.13 20.68
N LYS A 223 1.55 21.65 19.50
CA LYS A 223 1.71 23.09 19.27
C LYS A 223 0.37 23.84 19.40
N ALA A 224 -0.72 23.27 18.88
CA ALA A 224 -2.06 23.84 19.01
C ALA A 224 -2.51 23.92 20.47
N ASN A 225 -2.41 22.82 21.23
CA ASN A 225 -2.76 22.78 22.65
C ASN A 225 -1.90 23.74 23.49
N LYS A 226 -0.60 23.86 23.18
CA LYS A 226 0.27 24.84 23.86
C LYS A 226 -0.14 26.28 23.57
N ARG A 227 -0.61 26.57 22.35
CA ARG A 227 -1.07 27.91 21.95
C ARG A 227 -2.39 28.30 22.61
N THR A 228 -3.32 27.36 22.76
CA THR A 228 -4.62 27.59 23.41
C THR A 228 -4.56 27.48 24.93
N GLY A 229 -3.52 26.84 25.48
CA GLY A 229 -3.39 26.57 26.92
C GLY A 229 -4.33 25.48 27.42
N GLN A 230 -5.05 24.81 26.54
CA GLN A 230 -6.04 23.77 26.86
C GLN A 230 -5.90 22.59 25.90
N ILE A 231 -6.20 21.39 26.39
CA ILE A 231 -6.25 20.18 25.56
C ILE A 231 -7.57 20.22 24.78
N SER A 232 -7.48 20.21 23.45
CA SER A 232 -8.67 20.15 22.60
C SER A 232 -9.52 18.92 22.92
N PRO A 233 -10.84 19.05 23.15
CA PRO A 233 -11.74 17.91 23.29
C PRO A 233 -11.78 17.01 22.05
N THR A 234 -11.53 17.59 20.86
CA THR A 234 -11.61 16.86 19.58
C THR A 234 -10.32 16.16 19.19
N THR A 235 -9.16 16.72 19.54
CA THR A 235 -7.85 16.14 19.17
C THR A 235 -7.08 15.56 20.35
N GLY A 236 -7.59 15.76 21.57
CA GLY A 236 -6.95 15.35 22.79
C GLY A 236 -5.52 15.87 22.88
N TRP A 237 -4.66 15.13 23.57
CA TRP A 237 -3.22 15.45 23.63
C TRP A 237 -2.45 14.93 22.40
N GLY A 238 -3.13 14.36 21.41
CA GLY A 238 -2.49 13.83 20.19
C GLY A 238 -1.91 12.41 20.32
N GLY A 239 -2.16 11.71 21.44
CA GLY A 239 -1.63 10.36 21.69
C GLY A 239 -1.95 9.33 20.60
N VAL A 240 -3.09 9.47 19.92
CA VAL A 240 -3.46 8.63 18.76
C VAL A 240 -2.45 8.72 17.63
N HIS A 241 -1.87 9.89 17.37
CA HIS A 241 -0.86 10.07 16.33
C HIS A 241 0.45 9.38 16.71
N LEU A 242 0.85 9.43 17.98
CA LEU A 242 2.02 8.72 18.48
C LEU A 242 1.81 7.19 18.46
N ALA A 243 0.61 6.72 18.81
CA ALA A 243 0.26 5.32 18.67
C ALA A 243 0.36 4.86 17.21
N ASN A 244 -0.14 5.67 16.26
CA ASN A 244 -0.02 5.37 14.84
C ASN A 244 1.44 5.41 14.36
N ALA A 245 2.25 6.35 14.86
CA ALA A 245 3.69 6.39 14.59
C ALA A 245 4.37 5.09 15.06
N LEU A 246 4.04 4.63 16.27
CA LEU A 246 4.55 3.36 16.81
C LEU A 246 4.12 2.18 15.93
N LYS A 247 2.88 2.16 15.42
CA LYS A 247 2.42 1.12 14.49
C LYS A 247 3.35 1.02 13.29
N TYR A 248 3.59 2.12 12.57
CA TYR A 248 4.47 2.08 11.40
C TYR A 248 5.94 1.82 11.74
N SER A 249 6.40 2.18 12.95
CA SER A 249 7.77 1.86 13.36
C SER A 249 7.99 0.36 13.56
N THR A 250 6.96 -0.43 13.88
CA THR A 250 7.08 -1.89 13.98
C THR A 250 7.45 -2.57 12.65
N ALA A 251 7.35 -1.89 11.51
CA ALA A 251 7.79 -2.43 10.21
C ALA A 251 9.31 -2.49 10.07
N PHE A 252 10.05 -1.56 10.69
CA PHE A 252 11.50 -1.50 10.52
C PHE A 252 12.22 -2.73 11.08
N PRO A 253 11.92 -3.24 12.29
CA PRO A 253 12.53 -4.48 12.77
C PRO A 253 12.29 -5.66 11.83
N VAL A 254 11.09 -5.81 11.26
CA VAL A 254 10.80 -6.88 10.28
C VAL A 254 11.72 -6.75 9.07
N ILE A 255 11.82 -5.55 8.49
CA ILE A 255 12.63 -5.30 7.29
C ILE A 255 14.13 -5.49 7.58
N ILE A 256 14.64 -4.92 8.67
CA ILE A 256 16.05 -4.99 9.05
C ILE A 256 16.45 -6.45 9.33
N LEU A 257 15.67 -7.17 10.14
CA LEU A 257 15.96 -8.57 10.45
C LEU A 257 15.85 -9.48 9.22
N SER A 258 14.96 -9.15 8.27
CA SER A 258 14.90 -9.83 6.97
C SER A 258 16.15 -9.58 6.12
N ALA A 259 16.70 -8.37 6.18
CA ALA A 259 17.92 -8.01 5.46
C ALA A 259 19.16 -8.69 6.07
N LEU A 260 19.27 -8.69 7.41
CA LEU A 260 20.38 -9.33 8.13
C LEU A 260 20.45 -10.84 7.86
N GLN A 261 19.30 -11.52 7.82
CA GLN A 261 19.22 -12.94 7.49
C GLN A 261 19.59 -13.26 6.02
N ARG A 262 19.58 -12.26 5.10
CA ARG A 262 20.06 -12.42 3.72
C ARG A 262 21.54 -12.08 3.54
N SER A 263 22.20 -11.59 4.59
CA SER A 263 23.63 -11.28 4.54
C SER A 263 24.43 -12.56 4.27
N PRO A 264 25.48 -12.54 3.43
CA PRO A 264 26.29 -13.72 3.13
C PRO A 264 26.95 -14.38 4.34
N ASP A 265 27.21 -13.59 5.39
CA ASP A 265 27.71 -14.09 6.67
C ASP A 265 26.87 -13.47 7.81
N PRO A 266 25.77 -14.10 8.23
CA PRO A 266 24.99 -13.63 9.38
C PRO A 266 25.75 -13.76 10.70
N SER A 267 26.77 -14.62 10.77
CA SER A 267 27.53 -14.89 12.00
C SER A 267 28.44 -13.72 12.40
N THR A 268 28.80 -12.85 11.45
CA THR A 268 29.57 -11.62 11.72
C THR A 268 28.83 -10.64 12.65
N PHE A 269 27.51 -10.77 12.78
CA PHE A 269 26.70 -9.94 13.68
C PHE A 269 26.69 -10.43 15.14
N GLY A 270 27.39 -11.53 15.45
CA GLY A 270 27.47 -12.08 16.81
C GLY A 270 26.17 -12.72 17.30
N VAL A 271 25.23 -13.01 16.39
CA VAL A 271 23.92 -13.60 16.68
C VAL A 271 23.73 -14.84 15.82
N SER A 272 23.27 -15.95 16.40
CA SER A 272 22.99 -17.16 15.62
C SER A 272 21.79 -16.97 14.69
N GLU A 273 21.80 -17.65 13.53
CA GLU A 273 20.69 -17.61 12.56
C GLU A 273 19.34 -17.95 13.20
N ALA A 274 19.30 -18.96 14.07
CA ALA A 274 18.10 -19.32 14.82
C ALA A 274 17.60 -18.19 15.72
N THR A 275 18.49 -17.39 16.29
CA THR A 275 18.11 -16.21 17.09
C THR A 275 17.61 -15.09 16.20
N LEU A 276 18.25 -14.82 15.07
CA LEU A 276 17.76 -13.84 14.08
C LEU A 276 16.35 -14.19 13.58
N PHE A 277 16.11 -15.46 13.27
CA PHE A 277 14.80 -15.96 12.87
C PHE A 277 13.74 -15.78 13.98
N ARG A 278 14.07 -16.10 15.24
CA ARG A 278 13.16 -15.88 16.39
C ARG A 278 12.83 -14.41 16.60
N LEU A 279 13.83 -13.53 16.54
CA LEU A 279 13.63 -12.09 16.65
C LEU A 279 12.76 -11.57 15.49
N TRP A 280 12.99 -12.07 14.28
CA TRP A 280 12.19 -11.73 13.12
C TRP A 280 10.75 -12.18 13.30
N MET A 281 10.50 -13.41 13.72
CA MET A 281 9.16 -13.93 14.00
C MET A 281 8.44 -13.09 15.07
N ALA A 282 9.14 -12.71 16.15
CA ALA A 282 8.58 -11.82 17.17
C ALA A 282 8.20 -10.45 16.59
N ALA A 283 9.09 -9.85 15.76
CA ALA A 283 8.80 -8.60 15.07
C ALA A 283 7.59 -8.71 14.13
N VAL A 284 7.47 -9.82 13.42
CA VAL A 284 6.33 -10.13 12.53
C VAL A 284 5.03 -10.21 13.30
N VAL A 285 5.01 -10.92 14.43
CA VAL A 285 3.82 -11.05 15.30
C VAL A 285 3.42 -9.68 15.85
N VAL A 286 4.37 -8.89 16.35
CA VAL A 286 4.10 -7.54 16.88
C VAL A 286 3.55 -6.62 15.79
N ASN A 287 4.21 -6.58 14.62
CA ASN A 287 3.76 -5.77 13.50
C ASN A 287 2.35 -6.16 13.03
N SER A 288 2.15 -7.45 12.76
CA SER A 288 0.89 -7.96 12.21
C SER A 288 -0.24 -7.76 13.21
N GLY A 289 -0.03 -8.09 14.48
CA GLY A 289 -1.02 -7.94 15.54
C GLY A 289 -1.39 -6.48 15.81
N TYR A 290 -0.41 -5.59 15.94
CA TYR A 290 -0.70 -4.17 16.18
C TYR A 290 -1.42 -3.55 14.98
N SER A 291 -0.96 -3.86 13.77
CA SER A 291 -1.54 -3.28 12.57
C SER A 291 -2.94 -3.86 12.28
N PHE A 292 -3.23 -5.12 12.64
CA PHE A 292 -4.57 -5.71 12.59
C PHE A 292 -5.53 -5.06 13.59
N TYR A 293 -5.08 -4.88 14.84
CA TYR A 293 -5.83 -4.11 15.83
C TYR A 293 -6.17 -2.71 15.30
N TRP A 294 -5.20 -2.04 14.68
CA TRP A 294 -5.39 -0.70 14.14
C TRP A 294 -6.44 -0.65 13.02
N ASP A 295 -6.39 -1.60 12.08
CA ASP A 295 -7.35 -1.63 10.97
C ASP A 295 -8.79 -1.74 11.50
N ILE A 296 -9.03 -2.62 12.47
CA ILE A 296 -10.36 -2.85 13.03
C ILE A 296 -10.79 -1.70 13.95
N ALA A 297 -9.96 -1.36 14.94
CA ALA A 297 -10.36 -0.45 16.01
C ALA A 297 -10.28 1.03 15.63
N ARG A 298 -9.40 1.41 14.69
CA ARG A 298 -9.13 2.82 14.37
C ARG A 298 -9.53 3.19 12.94
N ASP A 299 -9.15 2.38 11.97
CA ASP A 299 -9.41 2.70 10.56
C ASP A 299 -10.86 2.38 10.16
N TRP A 300 -11.41 1.27 10.65
CA TRP A 300 -12.81 0.89 10.43
C TRP A 300 -13.74 1.27 11.57
N ASP A 301 -13.20 1.72 12.70
CA ASP A 301 -13.95 2.17 13.88
C ASP A 301 -14.96 1.12 14.35
N LEU A 302 -14.49 -0.13 14.50
CA LEU A 302 -15.31 -1.26 14.95
C LEU A 302 -15.09 -1.54 16.44
N SER A 303 -16.15 -1.97 17.11
CA SER A 303 -16.19 -2.18 18.57
C SER A 303 -15.65 -3.55 19.02
N LEU A 304 -14.99 -4.31 18.13
CA LEU A 304 -14.49 -5.67 18.42
C LEU A 304 -13.51 -5.70 19.60
N PHE A 305 -12.68 -4.67 19.71
CA PHE A 305 -11.67 -4.51 20.76
C PHE A 305 -12.06 -3.45 21.80
N SER A 306 -13.29 -2.96 21.77
CA SER A 306 -13.86 -2.04 22.77
C SER A 306 -14.20 -2.76 24.08
N THR A 307 -14.70 -1.98 25.05
CA THR A 307 -15.25 -2.50 26.31
C THR A 307 -16.33 -3.56 26.04
N PRO A 308 -16.51 -4.57 26.93
CA PRO A 308 -17.57 -5.56 26.78
C PRO A 308 -18.97 -4.94 26.64
N GLN A 309 -19.20 -3.79 27.26
CA GLN A 309 -20.46 -3.04 27.19
C GLN A 309 -20.72 -2.53 25.77
N GLU A 310 -19.74 -1.88 25.13
CA GLU A 310 -19.87 -1.41 23.75
C GLU A 310 -19.93 -2.56 22.74
N ARG A 311 -19.06 -3.56 22.91
CA ARG A 311 -18.96 -4.70 21.99
C ARG A 311 -20.24 -5.54 21.95
N ASN A 312 -20.91 -5.69 23.09
CA ASN A 312 -22.13 -6.49 23.25
C ASN A 312 -23.41 -5.64 23.25
N ASN A 313 -23.34 -4.37 22.83
CA ASN A 313 -24.53 -3.52 22.78
C ASN A 313 -25.58 -4.12 21.81
N PRO A 314 -26.83 -4.37 22.25
CA PRO A 314 -27.87 -4.99 21.44
C PRO A 314 -28.37 -4.10 20.28
N GLU A 315 -28.06 -2.80 20.27
CA GLU A 315 -28.48 -1.87 19.20
C GLU A 315 -27.79 -2.14 17.86
N HIS A 316 -26.67 -2.87 17.85
CA HIS A 316 -25.92 -3.17 16.62
C HIS A 316 -25.28 -4.56 16.69
N PRO A 317 -24.85 -5.13 15.54
CA PRO A 317 -24.19 -6.42 15.55
C PRO A 317 -22.91 -6.41 16.40
N TRP A 318 -22.62 -7.59 16.96
CA TRP A 318 -21.50 -7.80 17.87
C TRP A 318 -20.17 -7.34 17.29
N GLY A 319 -19.46 -6.48 18.02
CA GLY A 319 -18.14 -5.98 17.62
C GLY A 319 -18.12 -5.09 16.36
N LEU A 320 -19.28 -4.68 15.83
CA LEU A 320 -19.40 -3.72 14.75
C LEU A 320 -19.89 -2.36 15.27
N ARG A 321 -19.74 -1.31 14.47
CA ARG A 321 -20.31 0.00 14.79
C ARG A 321 -21.81 0.10 14.47
N ARG A 322 -22.48 1.04 15.14
CA ARG A 322 -23.92 1.32 14.96
C ARG A 322 -24.26 1.78 13.54
N HIS A 323 -23.52 2.75 13.02
CA HIS A 323 -23.80 3.37 11.73
C HIS A 323 -22.99 2.71 10.61
N ARG A 324 -23.69 2.06 9.68
CA ARG A 324 -23.09 1.27 8.59
C ARG A 324 -23.84 1.54 7.29
N TRP A 325 -23.09 1.75 6.22
CA TRP A 325 -23.61 1.91 4.86
C TRP A 325 -23.62 0.59 4.09
N PHE A 326 -22.75 -0.36 4.45
CA PHE A 326 -22.88 -1.72 3.96
C PHE A 326 -23.94 -2.45 4.80
N HIS A 327 -25.10 -2.73 4.21
CA HIS A 327 -26.23 -3.30 4.96
C HIS A 327 -25.96 -4.72 5.48
N ALA A 328 -25.25 -5.54 4.69
CA ALA A 328 -24.86 -6.89 5.09
C ALA A 328 -23.71 -6.84 6.10
N LYS A 329 -23.97 -7.32 7.32
CA LYS A 329 -22.95 -7.42 8.39
C LYS A 329 -21.83 -8.40 8.02
N GLU A 330 -22.16 -9.38 7.19
CA GLU A 330 -21.29 -10.43 6.68
C GLU A 330 -20.09 -9.84 5.95
N PHE A 331 -20.25 -8.70 5.26
CA PHE A 331 -19.12 -8.02 4.61
C PHE A 331 -18.07 -7.52 5.61
N TYR A 332 -18.48 -7.02 6.77
CA TYR A 332 -17.53 -6.58 7.81
C TYR A 332 -16.79 -7.77 8.42
N TYR A 333 -17.50 -8.84 8.77
CA TYR A 333 -16.85 -10.03 9.32
C TYR A 333 -15.94 -10.72 8.31
N ALA A 334 -16.35 -10.80 7.04
CA ALA A 334 -15.49 -11.30 5.98
C ALA A 334 -14.23 -10.44 5.81
N ALA A 335 -14.36 -9.11 5.87
CA ALA A 335 -13.21 -8.21 5.82
C ALA A 335 -12.27 -8.36 7.02
N ILE A 336 -12.79 -8.53 8.24
CA ILE A 336 -12.01 -8.82 9.45
C ILE A 336 -11.20 -10.12 9.29
N VAL A 337 -11.86 -11.21 8.89
CA VAL A 337 -11.20 -12.50 8.71
C VAL A 337 -10.15 -12.44 7.60
N MET A 338 -10.51 -11.84 6.46
CA MET A 338 -9.60 -11.68 5.32
C MET A 338 -8.39 -10.83 5.69
N ASP A 339 -8.57 -9.73 6.43
CA ASP A 339 -7.46 -8.88 6.86
C ASP A 339 -6.53 -9.62 7.83
N ALA A 340 -7.09 -10.38 8.79
CA ALA A 340 -6.29 -11.21 9.69
C ALA A 340 -5.43 -12.22 8.92
N MET A 341 -6.05 -12.95 7.98
CA MET A 341 -5.37 -13.98 7.18
C MET A 341 -4.29 -13.39 6.28
N LEU A 342 -4.61 -12.33 5.53
CA LEU A 342 -3.69 -11.75 4.55
C LEU A 342 -2.58 -10.91 5.21
N ARG A 343 -2.78 -10.35 6.41
CA ARG A 343 -1.71 -9.68 7.15
C ARG A 343 -0.54 -10.60 7.49
N CYS A 344 -0.80 -11.87 7.79
CA CYS A 344 0.26 -12.86 7.98
C CYS A 344 1.13 -13.01 6.72
N THR A 345 0.56 -12.81 5.52
CA THR A 345 1.29 -12.95 4.25
C THR A 345 2.25 -11.78 3.97
N TRP A 346 1.96 -10.57 4.48
CA TRP A 346 2.83 -9.40 4.28
C TRP A 346 4.22 -9.60 4.87
N SER A 347 4.32 -10.26 6.02
CA SER A 347 5.61 -10.56 6.63
C SER A 347 6.28 -11.78 6.01
N LEU A 348 5.50 -12.81 5.65
CA LEU A 348 6.04 -14.03 5.04
C LEU A 348 6.78 -13.72 3.74
N LYS A 349 6.27 -12.85 2.87
CA LYS A 349 6.98 -12.47 1.62
C LYS A 349 8.36 -11.81 1.83
N LEU A 350 8.67 -11.34 3.03
CA LEU A 350 9.98 -10.79 3.39
C LEU A 350 10.93 -11.85 3.97
N SER A 351 10.44 -13.06 4.27
CA SER A 351 11.23 -14.15 4.83
C SER A 351 12.29 -14.65 3.86
N PRO A 352 13.57 -14.72 4.26
CA PRO A 352 14.64 -15.30 3.43
C PRO A 352 14.50 -16.81 3.26
N HIS A 353 13.81 -17.49 4.18
CA HIS A 353 13.58 -18.93 4.05
C HIS A 353 12.62 -19.26 2.91
N LEU A 354 11.68 -18.36 2.58
CA LEU A 354 10.85 -18.50 1.38
C LEU A 354 11.66 -18.29 0.09
N ASP A 355 12.77 -17.52 0.16
CA ASP A 355 13.76 -17.43 -0.92
C ASP A 355 14.60 -18.73 -1.06
N HIS A 356 14.52 -19.69 -0.12
CA HIS A 356 15.22 -20.99 -0.26
C HIS A 356 14.28 -22.09 -0.80
N PHE A 357 12.96 -21.94 -0.64
CA PHE A 357 11.92 -22.73 -1.31
C PHE A 357 11.57 -22.15 -2.71
N ASN A 358 12.60 -21.63 -3.40
CA ASN A 358 12.56 -20.72 -4.55
C ASN A 358 11.95 -21.27 -5.85
N ASP A 359 11.38 -22.47 -5.85
CA ASP A 359 10.67 -23.03 -7.00
C ASP A 359 9.31 -22.36 -7.27
N LEU A 360 8.91 -21.35 -6.47
CA LEU A 360 7.63 -20.66 -6.63
C LEU A 360 7.77 -19.13 -6.49
N GLU A 361 8.55 -18.48 -7.37
CA GLU A 361 8.45 -17.02 -7.60
C GLU A 361 6.99 -16.57 -7.85
N GLY A 362 6.14 -17.47 -8.36
CA GLY A 362 4.68 -17.28 -8.44
C GLY A 362 3.98 -17.12 -7.09
N GLY A 363 4.50 -17.73 -6.02
CA GLY A 363 4.02 -17.55 -4.66
C GLY A 363 4.28 -16.14 -4.12
N ILE A 364 5.49 -15.59 -4.34
CA ILE A 364 5.82 -14.21 -3.96
C ILE A 364 4.89 -13.24 -4.71
N PHE A 365 4.76 -13.41 -6.03
CA PHE A 365 3.84 -12.60 -6.84
C PHE A 365 2.39 -12.69 -6.33
N THR A 366 1.92 -13.89 -6.00
CA THR A 366 0.58 -14.09 -5.44
C THR A 366 0.41 -13.35 -4.11
N MET A 367 1.41 -13.39 -3.22
CA MET A 367 1.37 -12.64 -1.96
C MET A 367 1.35 -11.12 -2.19
N GLU A 368 2.03 -10.60 -3.22
CA GLU A 368 1.96 -9.18 -3.58
C GLU A 368 0.57 -8.78 -4.10
N VAL A 369 -0.03 -9.61 -4.97
CA VAL A 369 -1.40 -9.41 -5.47
C VAL A 369 -2.40 -9.46 -4.31
N LEU A 370 -2.27 -10.43 -3.40
CA LEU A 370 -3.12 -10.55 -2.22
C LEU A 370 -2.97 -9.36 -1.27
N GLU A 371 -1.76 -8.81 -1.10
CA GLU A 371 -1.56 -7.60 -0.28
C GLU A 371 -2.24 -6.37 -0.92
N VAL A 372 -2.19 -6.23 -2.24
CA VAL A 372 -2.92 -5.16 -2.96
C VAL A 372 -4.44 -5.38 -2.85
N PHE A 373 -4.90 -6.62 -2.96
CA PHE A 373 -6.31 -6.98 -2.77
C PHE A 373 -6.80 -6.68 -1.36
N ARG A 374 -6.01 -7.02 -0.33
CA ARG A 374 -6.32 -6.70 1.08
C ARG A 374 -6.53 -5.20 1.26
N ARG A 375 -5.59 -4.39 0.74
CA ARG A 375 -5.70 -2.92 0.78
C ARG A 375 -6.89 -2.39 0.00
N TRP A 376 -7.18 -2.98 -1.16
CA TRP A 376 -8.36 -2.66 -1.97
C TRP A 376 -9.66 -2.83 -1.17
N VAL A 377 -9.80 -3.94 -0.44
CA VAL A 377 -10.95 -4.16 0.46
C VAL A 377 -10.95 -3.18 1.62
N TRP A 378 -9.79 -2.96 2.26
CA TRP A 378 -9.65 -2.03 3.39
C TRP A 378 -10.11 -0.60 3.03
N ILE A 379 -9.88 -0.14 1.79
CA ILE A 379 -10.29 1.21 1.35
C ILE A 379 -11.81 1.38 1.44
N PHE A 380 -12.62 0.37 1.10
CA PHE A 380 -14.08 0.46 1.21
C PHE A 380 -14.51 0.82 2.63
N PHE A 381 -14.04 0.06 3.61
CA PHE A 381 -14.39 0.26 5.02
C PHE A 381 -13.77 1.52 5.61
N ARG A 382 -12.54 1.88 5.22
CA ARG A 382 -11.89 3.12 5.66
C ARG A 382 -12.65 4.35 5.15
N VAL A 383 -13.03 4.36 3.87
CA VAL A 383 -13.77 5.48 3.26
C VAL A 383 -15.18 5.57 3.81
N GLU A 384 -15.84 4.45 4.00
CA GLU A 384 -17.15 4.40 4.65
C GLU A 384 -17.08 4.92 6.09
N CYS A 385 -16.04 4.58 6.84
CA CYS A 385 -15.77 5.12 8.16
C CYS A 385 -15.61 6.64 8.17
N GLU A 386 -14.80 7.17 7.27
CA GLU A 386 -14.59 8.61 7.15
C GLU A 386 -15.88 9.34 6.75
N TRP A 387 -16.67 8.71 5.88
CA TRP A 387 -17.97 9.24 5.47
C TRP A 387 -18.94 9.34 6.65
N VAL A 388 -19.02 8.32 7.50
CA VAL A 388 -19.85 8.31 8.71
C VAL A 388 -19.40 9.42 9.67
N ARG A 389 -18.09 9.54 9.93
CA ARG A 389 -17.52 10.58 10.81
C ARG A 389 -17.89 12.00 10.36
N ASN A 390 -17.81 12.28 9.05
CA ASN A 390 -18.12 13.59 8.51
C ASN A 390 -19.62 13.95 8.49
N HIS A 391 -20.53 12.96 8.49
CA HIS A 391 -21.98 13.21 8.44
C HIS A 391 -22.68 13.18 9.79
N ARG A 392 -22.11 12.50 10.79
CA ARG A 392 -22.74 12.31 12.11
C ARG A 392 -21.89 12.78 13.29
N GLY A 393 -20.67 13.24 13.05
CA GLY A 393 -19.68 13.52 14.09
C GLY A 393 -18.89 12.26 14.49
N PRO A 394 -17.74 12.42 15.16
CA PRO A 394 -16.94 11.31 15.66
C PRO A 394 -17.68 10.53 16.76
N ALA A 395 -17.30 9.27 16.99
CA ALA A 395 -17.65 8.57 18.22
C ALA A 395 -17.01 9.31 19.44
N PRO A 396 -17.54 9.15 20.67
CA PRO A 396 -17.10 9.93 21.85
C PRO A 396 -15.58 9.91 22.13
N ASP A 397 -14.87 8.87 21.68
CA ASP A 397 -13.42 8.68 21.90
C ASP A 397 -12.56 8.86 20.63
N ASP A 398 -13.16 9.38 19.55
CA ASP A 398 -12.54 9.41 18.23
C ASP A 398 -12.08 10.81 17.85
N ILE A 399 -10.77 10.93 17.62
CA ILE A 399 -10.14 12.20 17.28
C ILE A 399 -10.35 12.49 15.80
N LEU A 400 -11.06 13.58 15.54
CA LEU A 400 -11.39 14.06 14.21
C LEU A 400 -10.13 14.27 13.33
N LEU A 401 -10.16 13.72 12.12
CA LEU A 401 -9.29 14.15 11.02
C LEU A 401 -9.83 15.42 10.33
N GLY A 402 -11.06 15.84 10.64
CA GLY A 402 -11.71 17.02 10.12
C GLY A 402 -12.21 17.93 11.24
N ASP A 403 -11.78 19.19 11.26
CA ASP A 403 -12.42 20.18 12.13
C ASP A 403 -13.91 20.26 11.78
N VAL A 404 -14.76 20.08 12.79
CA VAL A 404 -16.17 20.46 12.69
C VAL A 404 -16.17 21.94 12.35
N VAL A 405 -16.70 22.28 11.18
CA VAL A 405 -17.00 23.67 10.82
C VAL A 405 -17.86 24.22 11.96
N ASN A 406 -17.32 25.18 12.71
CA ASN A 406 -18.08 25.94 13.69
C ASN A 406 -19.30 26.51 12.98
N LYS A 407 -20.45 25.86 13.18
CA LYS A 407 -21.75 26.38 12.79
C LYS A 407 -22.34 27.07 14.01
N TYR A 408 -21.63 28.08 14.48
CA TYR A 408 -22.12 29.09 15.42
C TYR A 408 -21.63 30.42 14.86
N ASP A 409 -22.51 31.03 14.06
CA ASP A 409 -22.74 32.47 13.96
C ASP A 409 -23.61 32.71 12.71
N ASP A 410 -24.91 32.49 12.90
CA ASP A 410 -25.99 33.13 12.14
C ASP A 410 -27.22 33.14 13.05
N SER A 411 -27.11 33.96 14.10
CA SER A 411 -28.24 34.46 14.88
C SER A 411 -27.73 35.59 15.78
N ASP A 412 -27.61 36.78 15.20
CA ASP A 412 -28.23 38.02 15.70
C ASP A 412 -28.18 39.11 14.61
#